data_AF-A0A975I854-F1
#
_entry.id   AF-A0A975I854-F1
#
_cell.length_a   1.000
_cell.length_b   1.000
_cell.length_c   1.000
_cell.angle_alpha   90.00
_cell.angle_beta   90.00
_cell.angle_gamma   90.00
#
_symmetry.space_group_name_H-M   'P 1'
#
loop_
_entity.id
_entity.type
_entity.pdbx_description
1 polymer ?
#
loop_
_entity_poly.entity_id
_entity_poly.type
_entity_poly.pdbx_seq_one_letter_code
_entity_poly.pdbx_strand_id
1 'polypeptide(L)'
;MKSLTALAFGIFASFASAVQAGSALEVMENRGDMLGWEAVGRLDLPSGFCTGVLISKDQVLTAAHCLFERKTARKIDVKGAVFRAGYLNGQSLFERRVVSYTMSPEFRYNGPIMMAKDAALDVAILRLDRPVSFLEASPFKIHQGHDRADRVQVMSYGRGRAQAMSWQPECNVMRQNAQLWEFDCDTTFGSSGAPVFAMEDGRIRVLSLVSGNWQTEAGENRTIGMKLNGIVDRLSNAARPQGLPQVSTGAKRITVDQNRPASGAKFLKP
;
A
#
# COMPACT_ATOMS: atom_id res chain seq x y z
N MET A 1 28.91 -49.35 55.68
CA MET A 1 27.62 -48.70 55.36
C MET A 1 27.77 -47.19 55.50
N LYS A 2 27.68 -46.45 54.39
CA LYS A 2 27.12 -45.09 54.23
C LYS A 2 27.64 -44.52 52.91
N SER A 3 26.79 -44.61 51.88
CA SER A 3 26.95 -43.98 50.57
C SER A 3 26.79 -42.46 50.69
N LEU A 4 27.66 -41.69 50.04
CA LEU A 4 27.44 -40.27 49.76
C LEU A 4 27.29 -40.09 48.25
N THR A 5 26.04 -39.98 47.81
CA THR A 5 25.64 -39.53 46.49
C THR A 5 25.82 -38.02 46.39
N ALA A 6 26.74 -37.57 45.54
CA ALA A 6 26.91 -36.15 45.21
C ALA A 6 25.82 -35.75 44.20
N LEU A 7 24.97 -34.82 44.60
CA LEU A 7 23.88 -34.26 43.79
C LEU A 7 24.46 -33.20 42.84
N ALA A 8 24.48 -33.48 41.54
CA ALA A 8 24.86 -32.51 40.51
C ALA A 8 23.70 -31.51 40.28
N PHE A 9 23.88 -30.27 40.70
CA PHE A 9 22.92 -29.19 40.47
C PHE A 9 23.18 -28.60 39.07
N GLY A 10 22.44 -29.11 38.07
CA GLY A 10 22.44 -28.54 36.72
C GLY A 10 21.63 -27.23 36.72
N ILE A 11 22.33 -26.10 36.62
CA ILE A 11 21.69 -24.80 36.40
C ILE A 11 21.22 -24.75 34.93
N PHE A 12 19.92 -24.98 34.73
CA PHE A 12 19.23 -24.68 33.48
C PHE A 12 19.19 -23.15 33.31
N ALA A 13 20.01 -22.62 32.39
CA ALA A 13 19.88 -21.24 31.94
C ALA A 13 18.63 -21.12 31.06
N SER A 14 17.55 -20.61 31.64
CA SER A 14 16.34 -20.22 30.89
C SER A 14 16.67 -19.04 29.99
N PHE A 15 16.90 -19.31 28.70
CA PHE A 15 16.91 -18.26 27.68
C PHE A 15 15.48 -17.75 27.50
N ALA A 16 15.13 -16.67 28.18
CA ALA A 16 13.95 -15.90 27.84
C ALA A 16 14.22 -15.23 26.49
N SER A 17 13.60 -15.74 25.43
CA SER A 17 13.57 -15.04 24.14
C SER A 17 12.85 -13.72 24.33
N ALA A 18 13.59 -12.61 24.39
CA ALA A 18 13.00 -11.29 24.31
C ALA A 18 12.29 -11.19 22.95
N VAL A 19 10.97 -11.01 22.96
CA VAL A 19 10.23 -10.60 21.77
C VAL A 19 10.74 -9.20 21.44
N GLN A 20 11.57 -9.10 20.42
CA GLN A 20 12.18 -7.84 20.03
C GLN A 20 11.11 -6.95 19.39
N ALA A 21 10.74 -5.87 20.08
CA ALA A 21 9.82 -4.87 19.55
C ALA A 21 10.37 -4.28 18.23
N GLY A 22 9.48 -3.87 17.33
CA GLY A 22 9.85 -3.21 16.08
C GLY A 22 10.71 -1.94 16.30
N SER A 23 11.30 -1.44 15.22
CA SER A 23 12.10 -0.23 15.22
C SER A 23 11.25 1.01 15.55
N ALA A 24 11.93 2.11 15.90
CA ALA A 24 11.29 3.42 15.97
C ALA A 24 10.81 3.87 14.58
N LEU A 25 9.80 4.74 14.58
CA LEU A 25 9.33 5.44 13.40
C LEU A 25 10.13 6.74 13.21
N GLU A 26 10.61 6.95 11.99
CA GLU A 26 11.48 8.05 11.59
C GLU A 26 10.73 8.99 10.65
N VAL A 27 10.74 10.30 10.94
CA VAL A 27 10.13 11.31 10.06
C VAL A 27 11.17 11.79 9.04
N MET A 28 10.81 11.77 7.76
CA MET A 28 11.67 12.20 6.65
C MET A 28 11.56 13.72 6.48
N GLU A 29 12.47 14.43 7.13
CA GLU A 29 12.47 15.90 7.15
C GLU A 29 13.15 16.50 5.90
N ASN A 30 13.89 15.70 5.14
CA ASN A 30 14.59 16.14 3.94
C ASN A 30 14.21 15.34 2.70
N ARG A 31 14.38 15.94 1.52
CA ARG A 31 14.10 15.28 0.24
C ARG A 31 15.00 14.05 -0.01
N GLY A 32 16.24 14.09 0.47
CA GLY A 32 17.18 12.97 0.31
C GLY A 32 16.71 11.69 1.01
N ASP A 33 15.96 11.82 2.11
CA ASP A 33 15.45 10.69 2.88
C ASP A 33 14.35 9.92 2.11
N MET A 34 13.71 10.58 1.14
CA MET A 34 12.62 10.03 0.34
C MET A 34 13.10 9.27 -0.91
N LEU A 35 14.42 9.21 -1.14
CA LEU A 35 14.98 8.54 -2.32
C LEU A 35 14.60 7.05 -2.32
N GLY A 36 14.02 6.59 -3.42
CA GLY A 36 13.50 5.22 -3.58
C GLY A 36 12.06 5.02 -3.08
N TRP A 37 11.44 6.06 -2.52
CA TRP A 37 10.10 6.01 -1.92
C TRP A 37 9.12 7.01 -2.55
N GLU A 38 9.49 7.57 -3.70
CA GLU A 38 8.76 8.62 -4.42
C GLU A 38 7.35 8.18 -4.83
N ALA A 39 7.12 6.87 -4.95
CA ALA A 39 5.80 6.29 -5.26
C ALA A 39 4.84 6.26 -4.06
N VAL A 40 5.28 6.58 -2.84
CA VAL A 40 4.41 6.74 -1.67
C VAL A 40 4.04 8.21 -1.49
N GLY A 41 2.77 8.48 -1.21
CA GLY A 41 2.28 9.86 -1.14
C GLY A 41 1.14 10.05 -0.16
N ARG A 42 0.95 11.32 0.22
CA ARG A 42 -0.20 11.77 0.98
C ARG A 42 -1.38 11.86 0.03
N LEU A 43 -2.49 11.25 0.41
CA LEU A 43 -3.74 11.31 -0.33
C LEU A 43 -4.64 12.33 0.37
N ASP A 44 -4.73 13.53 -0.19
CA ASP A 44 -5.63 14.58 0.29
C ASP A 44 -7.04 14.31 -0.23
N LEU A 45 -8.02 14.35 0.67
CA LEU A 45 -9.43 14.02 0.43
C LEU A 45 -10.30 15.13 1.02
N PRO A 46 -11.54 15.34 0.51
CA PRO A 46 -12.45 16.31 1.12
C PRO A 46 -12.72 16.08 2.63
N SER A 47 -12.64 14.82 3.07
CA SER A 47 -12.89 14.40 4.47
C SER A 47 -11.64 14.37 5.36
N GLY A 48 -10.45 14.68 4.83
CA GLY A 48 -9.19 14.59 5.56
C GLY A 48 -8.03 14.15 4.67
N PHE A 49 -7.16 13.30 5.20
CA PHE A 49 -6.09 12.71 4.41
C PHE A 49 -5.85 11.25 4.80
N CYS A 50 -5.33 10.51 3.83
CA CYS A 50 -4.83 9.15 3.95
C CYS A 50 -3.41 9.08 3.38
N THR A 51 -2.87 7.87 3.32
CA THR A 51 -1.69 7.53 2.53
C THR A 51 -2.11 6.70 1.32
N GLY A 52 -1.34 6.77 0.23
CA GLY A 52 -1.47 5.90 -0.93
C GLY A 52 -0.12 5.55 -1.53
N VAL A 53 -0.12 4.52 -2.38
CA VAL A 53 1.08 4.04 -3.08
C VAL A 53 0.79 3.84 -4.56
N LEU A 54 1.69 4.31 -5.42
CA LEU A 54 1.60 4.12 -6.87
C LEU A 54 1.92 2.66 -7.22
N ILE A 55 0.99 1.97 -7.90
CA ILE A 55 1.15 0.57 -8.33
C ILE A 55 1.16 0.40 -9.86
N SER A 56 0.82 1.45 -10.60
CA SER A 56 1.02 1.56 -12.04
C SER A 56 1.17 3.04 -12.42
N LYS A 57 1.40 3.36 -13.70
CA LYS A 57 1.62 4.75 -14.16
C LYS A 57 0.51 5.72 -13.76
N ASP A 58 -0.72 5.26 -13.57
CA ASP A 58 -1.89 6.10 -13.31
C ASP A 58 -2.83 5.51 -12.25
N GLN A 59 -2.35 4.55 -11.45
CA GLN A 59 -3.14 3.91 -10.39
C GLN A 59 -2.43 3.99 -9.04
N VAL A 60 -3.16 4.53 -8.07
CA VAL A 60 -2.78 4.57 -6.65
C VAL A 60 -3.61 3.56 -5.89
N LEU A 61 -2.95 2.71 -5.13
CA LEU A 61 -3.54 1.79 -4.18
C LEU A 61 -3.70 2.49 -2.82
N THR A 62 -4.87 2.36 -2.20
CA THR A 62 -5.17 2.89 -0.86
C THR A 62 -6.26 2.05 -0.19
N ALA A 63 -6.63 2.37 1.05
CA ALA A 63 -7.71 1.71 1.78
C ALA A 63 -9.08 2.17 1.26
N ALA A 64 -10.06 1.27 1.18
CA ALA A 64 -11.41 1.61 0.72
C ALA A 64 -12.12 2.58 1.67
N HIS A 65 -11.89 2.46 2.98
CA HIS A 65 -12.50 3.35 3.97
C HIS A 65 -12.05 4.81 3.83
N CYS A 66 -10.93 5.08 3.15
CA CYS A 66 -10.52 6.46 2.81
C CYS A 66 -11.53 7.16 1.89
N LEU A 67 -12.38 6.40 1.20
CA LEU A 67 -13.45 6.93 0.35
C LEU A 67 -14.75 7.24 1.12
N PHE A 68 -14.68 7.25 2.45
CA PHE A 68 -15.81 7.49 3.32
C PHE A 68 -15.50 8.54 4.37
N GLU A 69 -16.49 9.34 4.74
CA GLU A 69 -16.43 10.23 5.88
C GLU A 69 -16.42 9.42 7.18
N ARG A 70 -15.41 9.64 8.02
CA ARG A 70 -15.17 8.81 9.21
C ARG A 70 -16.35 8.74 10.18
N LYS A 71 -17.06 9.85 10.39
CA LYS A 71 -18.18 9.97 11.37
C LYS A 71 -19.52 9.54 10.81
N THR A 72 -19.82 9.93 9.57
CA THR A 72 -21.15 9.75 8.95
C THR A 72 -21.24 8.49 8.12
N ALA A 73 -20.10 7.83 7.85
CA ALA A 73 -19.98 6.69 6.94
C ALA A 73 -20.52 6.94 5.53
N ARG A 74 -20.67 8.22 5.14
CA ARG A 74 -21.07 8.61 3.79
C ARG A 74 -19.89 8.50 2.85
N LYS A 75 -20.12 7.99 1.64
CA LYS A 75 -19.12 8.02 0.57
C LYS A 75 -18.79 9.46 0.21
N ILE A 76 -17.50 9.76 0.06
CA ILE A 76 -17.05 11.07 -0.43
C ILE A 76 -17.13 11.14 -1.94
N ASP A 77 -17.27 12.35 -2.48
CA ASP A 77 -16.94 12.60 -3.88
C ASP A 77 -15.41 12.66 -4.01
N VAL A 78 -14.84 11.85 -4.90
CA VAL A 78 -13.40 11.89 -5.17
C VAL A 78 -13.00 13.10 -6.01
N LYS A 79 -13.96 13.83 -6.58
CA LYS A 79 -13.70 15.14 -7.16
C LYS A 79 -13.16 16.08 -6.09
N GLY A 80 -11.87 16.40 -6.20
CA GLY A 80 -11.14 17.22 -5.23
C GLY A 80 -10.04 16.45 -4.49
N ALA A 81 -9.98 15.12 -4.64
CA ALA A 81 -8.89 14.34 -4.08
C ALA A 81 -7.60 14.50 -4.90
N VAL A 82 -6.46 14.63 -4.19
CA VAL A 82 -5.14 14.86 -4.78
C VAL A 82 -4.14 13.89 -4.17
N PHE A 83 -3.43 13.15 -5.01
CA PHE A 83 -2.28 12.35 -4.60
C PHE A 83 -1.02 13.21 -4.68
N ARG A 84 -0.35 13.39 -3.55
CA ARG A 84 0.88 14.18 -3.38
C ARG A 84 2.04 13.27 -3.01
N ALA A 85 2.84 12.92 -4.01
CA ALA A 85 4.02 12.10 -3.83
C ALA A 85 5.16 12.91 -3.18
N GLY A 86 5.86 12.31 -2.21
CA GLY A 86 6.94 12.96 -1.48
C GLY A 86 6.55 14.33 -0.90
N TYR A 87 5.35 14.41 -0.31
CA TYR A 87 4.85 15.64 0.31
C TYR A 87 5.69 16.01 1.53
N LEU A 88 6.26 17.21 1.52
CA LEU A 88 7.08 17.78 2.56
C LEU A 88 6.78 19.28 2.70
N ASN A 89 6.20 19.67 3.83
CA ASN A 89 5.94 21.08 4.22
C ASN A 89 5.32 21.92 3.09
N GLY A 90 4.23 21.42 2.49
CA GLY A 90 3.51 22.13 1.43
C GLY A 90 4.06 21.93 0.02
N GLN A 91 5.20 21.26 -0.14
CA GLN A 91 5.76 20.92 -1.45
C GLN A 91 5.61 19.42 -1.72
N SER A 92 5.47 19.06 -2.99
CA SER A 92 5.41 17.65 -3.43
C SER A 92 6.48 17.43 -4.51
N LEU A 93 6.93 16.20 -4.68
CA LEU A 93 7.70 15.81 -5.88
C LEU A 93 6.83 15.97 -7.12
N PHE A 94 5.59 15.51 -7.02
CA PHE A 94 4.54 15.75 -8.01
C PHE A 94 3.16 15.59 -7.39
N GLU A 95 2.16 16.11 -8.10
CA GLU A 95 0.76 16.01 -7.71
C GLU A 95 -0.10 15.52 -8.86
N ARG A 96 -1.08 14.68 -8.56
CA ARG A 96 -2.05 14.16 -9.53
C ARG A 96 -3.45 14.21 -8.92
N ARG A 97 -4.44 14.59 -9.73
CA ARG A 97 -5.84 14.59 -9.28
C ARG A 97 -6.40 13.18 -9.42
N VAL A 98 -7.27 12.79 -8.50
CA VAL A 98 -8.03 11.54 -8.63
C VAL A 98 -9.27 11.81 -9.47
N VAL A 99 -9.52 10.96 -10.46
CA VAL A 99 -10.62 11.13 -11.44
C VAL A 99 -11.66 10.02 -11.37
N SER A 100 -11.32 8.86 -10.82
CA SER A 100 -12.24 7.77 -10.52
C SER A 100 -11.63 6.82 -9.51
N TYR A 101 -12.44 5.95 -8.93
CA TYR A 101 -11.97 4.86 -8.07
C TYR A 101 -12.68 3.55 -8.38
N THR A 102 -12.09 2.45 -7.92
CA THR A 102 -12.69 1.11 -7.94
C THR A 102 -12.38 0.44 -6.62
N MET A 103 -13.39 -0.18 -6.00
CA MET A 103 -13.27 -0.94 -4.75
C MET A 103 -14.25 -2.11 -4.80
N SER A 104 -14.15 -3.05 -3.87
CA SER A 104 -15.10 -4.17 -3.79
C SER A 104 -16.54 -3.65 -3.62
N PRO A 105 -17.54 -4.12 -4.41
CA PRO A 105 -18.93 -3.80 -4.19
C PRO A 105 -19.49 -4.40 -2.89
N GLU A 106 -18.77 -5.34 -2.27
CA GLU A 106 -19.12 -5.97 -0.99
C GLU A 106 -18.56 -5.19 0.21
N PHE A 107 -17.61 -4.27 0.00
CA PHE A 107 -17.05 -3.46 1.09
C PHE A 107 -18.14 -2.61 1.75
N ARG A 108 -18.21 -2.63 3.08
CA ARG A 108 -19.11 -1.81 3.89
C ARG A 108 -18.28 -1.06 4.92
N TYR A 109 -18.43 0.26 4.95
CA TYR A 109 -17.87 1.08 6.02
C TYR A 109 -18.99 1.51 6.95
N ASN A 110 -18.93 1.06 8.21
CA ASN A 110 -19.96 1.35 9.23
C ASN A 110 -19.41 2.23 10.38
N GLY A 111 -18.24 2.82 10.19
CA GLY A 111 -17.59 3.68 11.18
C GLY A 111 -16.17 3.26 11.54
N PRO A 112 -15.57 3.91 12.56
CA PRO A 112 -14.17 3.75 12.93
C PRO A 112 -13.74 2.33 13.31
N ILE A 113 -14.66 1.55 13.85
CA ILE A 113 -14.42 0.15 14.24
C ILE A 113 -14.90 -0.72 13.09
N MET A 114 -13.97 -1.30 12.35
CA MET A 114 -14.27 -2.20 11.24
C MET A 114 -14.33 -3.64 11.72
N MET A 115 -15.33 -4.38 11.25
CA MET A 115 -15.36 -5.83 11.43
C MET A 115 -14.28 -6.47 10.55
N ALA A 116 -13.79 -7.64 10.97
CA ALA A 116 -12.75 -8.38 10.23
C ALA A 116 -13.12 -8.61 8.75
N LYS A 117 -14.39 -8.91 8.46
CA LYS A 117 -14.88 -9.09 7.09
C LYS A 117 -14.79 -7.84 6.21
N ASP A 118 -14.94 -6.65 6.81
CA ASP A 118 -14.87 -5.38 6.07
C ASP A 118 -13.42 -4.96 5.90
N ALA A 119 -12.58 -5.16 6.94
CA ALA A 119 -11.13 -4.99 6.85
C ALA A 119 -10.53 -5.90 5.75
N ALA A 120 -11.05 -7.13 5.60
CA ALA A 120 -10.65 -8.07 4.54
C ALA A 120 -11.05 -7.64 3.11
N LEU A 121 -11.75 -6.52 2.96
CA LEU A 121 -12.13 -5.91 1.68
C LEU A 121 -11.71 -4.43 1.58
N ASP A 122 -10.90 -3.94 2.54
CA ASP A 122 -10.57 -2.53 2.69
C ASP A 122 -9.46 -2.07 1.73
N VAL A 123 -9.73 -2.18 0.43
CA VAL A 123 -8.83 -1.76 -0.65
C VAL A 123 -9.57 -1.05 -1.77
N ALA A 124 -8.95 0.01 -2.26
CA ALA A 124 -9.40 0.75 -3.43
C ALA A 124 -8.23 1.06 -4.37
N ILE A 125 -8.53 1.08 -5.66
CA ILE A 125 -7.70 1.62 -6.72
C ILE A 125 -8.23 2.99 -7.10
N LEU A 126 -7.39 4.01 -7.00
CA LEU A 126 -7.68 5.36 -7.47
C LEU A 126 -7.00 5.56 -8.82
N ARG A 127 -7.74 6.07 -9.79
CA ARG A 127 -7.20 6.46 -11.09
C ARG A 127 -6.80 7.92 -11.07
N LEU A 128 -5.61 8.20 -11.56
CA LEU A 128 -5.05 9.54 -11.68
C LEU A 128 -5.48 10.22 -13.00
N ASP A 129 -5.52 11.54 -13.01
CA ASP A 129 -5.90 12.37 -14.17
C ASP A 129 -4.91 12.26 -15.32
N ARG A 130 -3.63 12.04 -15.01
CA ARG A 130 -2.54 11.87 -15.97
C ARG A 130 -1.49 10.90 -15.42
N PRO A 131 -0.76 10.20 -16.30
CA PRO A 131 0.27 9.27 -15.86
C PRO A 131 1.43 9.97 -15.13
N VAL A 132 2.14 9.18 -14.33
CA VAL A 132 3.41 9.49 -13.67
C VAL A 132 4.51 8.80 -14.46
N SER A 133 5.55 9.55 -14.81
CA SER A 133 6.73 8.97 -15.46
C SER A 133 7.51 8.08 -14.49
N PHE A 134 8.11 7.00 -14.99
CA PHE A 134 9.00 6.16 -14.19
C PHE A 134 10.19 6.92 -13.59
N LEU A 135 10.58 8.04 -14.21
CA LEU A 135 11.63 8.94 -13.73
C LEU A 135 11.16 9.85 -12.58
N GLU A 136 9.85 10.13 -12.48
CA GLU A 136 9.27 10.88 -11.35
C GLU A 136 9.06 9.95 -10.15
N ALA A 137 8.48 8.77 -10.39
CA ALA A 137 8.34 7.70 -9.41
C ALA A 137 8.10 6.36 -10.09
N SER A 138 8.86 5.35 -9.70
CA SER A 138 8.65 3.97 -10.16
C SER A 138 7.57 3.28 -9.32
N PRO A 139 6.49 2.76 -9.93
CA PRO A 139 5.43 2.08 -9.18
C PRO A 139 5.92 0.82 -8.47
N PHE A 140 5.40 0.57 -7.27
CA PHE A 140 5.67 -0.66 -6.53
C PHE A 140 4.83 -1.82 -7.06
N LYS A 141 5.37 -3.04 -6.99
CA LYS A 141 4.59 -4.25 -7.27
C LYS A 141 4.01 -4.82 -5.98
N ILE A 142 2.93 -5.57 -6.12
CA ILE A 142 2.30 -6.32 -5.03
C ILE A 142 3.11 -7.59 -4.74
N HIS A 143 3.24 -7.93 -3.46
CA HIS A 143 3.86 -9.16 -2.99
C HIS A 143 3.02 -10.37 -3.43
N GLN A 144 3.64 -11.38 -4.03
CA GLN A 144 2.95 -12.57 -4.56
C GLN A 144 2.83 -13.71 -3.54
N GLY A 145 3.63 -13.67 -2.47
CA GLY A 145 3.57 -14.65 -1.38
C GLY A 145 4.57 -15.79 -1.56
N HIS A 146 5.61 -15.60 -2.38
CA HIS A 146 6.68 -16.59 -2.54
C HIS A 146 7.55 -16.68 -1.28
N ASP A 147 7.84 -15.53 -0.68
CA ASP A 147 8.65 -15.41 0.54
C ASP A 147 7.76 -15.21 1.77
N ARG A 148 8.25 -15.69 2.92
CA ARG A 148 7.63 -15.44 4.22
C ARG A 148 7.93 -14.01 4.67
N ALA A 149 6.90 -13.27 5.09
CA ALA A 149 7.05 -11.94 5.66
C ALA A 149 6.92 -11.98 7.19
N ASP A 150 8.03 -12.17 7.89
CA ASP A 150 8.07 -12.08 9.37
C ASP A 150 8.36 -10.65 9.85
N ARG A 151 9.10 -9.89 9.03
CA ARG A 151 9.38 -8.46 9.23
C ARG A 151 8.84 -7.67 8.06
N VAL A 152 8.28 -6.52 8.37
CA VAL A 152 7.69 -5.60 7.41
C VAL A 152 8.16 -4.17 7.67
N GLN A 153 7.93 -3.29 6.72
CA GLN A 153 8.21 -1.86 6.85
C GLN A 153 6.94 -1.08 6.52
N VAL A 154 6.70 0.05 7.18
CA VAL A 154 5.56 0.91 6.83
C VAL A 154 6.04 2.30 6.42
N MET A 155 5.43 2.82 5.36
CA MET A 155 5.61 4.22 4.94
C MET A 155 4.28 4.94 5.00
N SER A 156 4.19 5.98 5.81
CA SER A 156 2.91 6.62 6.08
C SER A 156 3.00 8.11 6.35
N TYR A 157 1.90 8.80 6.10
CA TYR A 157 1.58 10.07 6.75
C TYR A 157 0.71 9.80 7.98
N GLY A 158 0.65 10.74 8.91
CA GLY A 158 -0.07 10.51 10.16
C GLY A 158 -0.32 11.78 10.96
N ARG A 159 -1.20 11.71 11.95
CA ARG A 159 -1.43 12.80 12.91
C ARG A 159 -0.11 13.16 13.62
N GLY A 160 0.21 14.45 13.67
CA GLY A 160 1.50 14.96 14.16
C GLY A 160 2.62 14.95 13.11
N ARG A 161 2.43 14.22 12.00
CA ARG A 161 3.37 14.04 10.89
C ARG A 161 2.64 14.07 9.55
N ALA A 162 1.71 15.01 9.40
CA ALA A 162 0.91 15.14 8.18
C ALA A 162 1.66 15.92 7.09
N GLN A 163 2.71 16.65 7.49
CA GLN A 163 3.52 17.51 6.63
C GLN A 163 4.82 16.85 6.16
N ALA A 164 5.12 15.63 6.60
CA ALA A 164 6.30 14.88 6.21
C ALA A 164 5.98 13.38 6.25
N MET A 165 6.48 12.62 5.27
CA MET A 165 6.35 11.17 5.29
C MET A 165 7.18 10.60 6.43
N SER A 166 6.76 9.48 7.00
CA SER A 166 7.57 8.74 7.95
C SER A 166 7.73 7.29 7.56
N TRP A 167 8.86 6.73 7.94
CA TRP A 167 9.25 5.36 7.70
C TRP A 167 9.44 4.63 9.03
N GLN A 168 8.86 3.44 9.15
CA GLN A 168 9.27 2.50 10.18
C GLN A 168 9.98 1.33 9.48
N PRO A 169 11.32 1.23 9.61
CA PRO A 169 12.11 0.23 8.89
C PRO A 169 11.83 -1.21 9.32
N GLU A 170 11.41 -1.44 10.57
CA GLU A 170 11.09 -2.77 11.06
C GLU A 170 9.82 -2.76 11.92
N CYS A 171 8.80 -3.48 11.48
CA CYS A 171 7.73 -4.00 12.34
C CYS A 171 7.72 -5.53 12.24
N ASN A 172 7.25 -6.18 13.29
CA ASN A 172 7.00 -7.61 13.33
C ASN A 172 5.58 -7.93 12.86
N VAL A 173 5.44 -9.06 12.16
CA VAL A 173 4.15 -9.71 11.96
C VAL A 173 3.79 -10.46 13.24
N MET A 174 2.76 -9.98 13.93
CA MET A 174 2.31 -10.56 15.20
C MET A 174 1.44 -11.79 14.97
N ARG A 175 0.48 -11.64 14.05
CA ARG A 175 -0.48 -12.69 13.68
C ARG A 175 -0.90 -12.53 12.24
N GLN A 176 -1.41 -13.62 11.67
CA GLN A 176 -2.07 -13.59 10.38
C GLN A 176 -3.13 -14.68 10.32
N ASN A 177 -4.11 -14.49 9.43
CA ASN A 177 -5.06 -15.53 9.06
C ASN A 177 -5.21 -15.56 7.52
N ALA A 178 -6.28 -16.17 7.02
CA ALA A 178 -6.51 -16.30 5.59
C ALA A 178 -6.72 -14.96 4.86
N GLN A 179 -7.11 -13.90 5.56
CA GLN A 179 -7.53 -12.62 4.95
C GLN A 179 -6.82 -11.38 5.52
N LEU A 180 -6.32 -11.47 6.76
CA LEU A 180 -5.78 -10.34 7.50
C LEU A 180 -4.38 -10.62 8.03
N TRP A 181 -3.64 -9.53 8.17
CA TRP A 181 -2.37 -9.41 8.87
C TRP A 181 -2.55 -8.55 10.12
N GLU A 182 -1.78 -8.85 11.14
CA GLU A 182 -1.61 -8.02 12.33
C GLU A 182 -0.12 -7.70 12.53
N PHE A 183 0.18 -6.42 12.70
CA PHE A 183 1.53 -5.90 12.85
C PHE A 183 1.66 -5.09 14.15
N ASP A 184 2.90 -4.92 14.63
CA ASP A 184 3.23 -4.00 15.73
C ASP A 184 3.71 -2.61 15.24
N CYS A 185 3.37 -2.21 14.01
CA CYS A 185 3.74 -0.91 13.48
C CYS A 185 3.09 0.27 14.23
N ASP A 186 3.81 1.38 14.31
CA ASP A 186 3.29 2.67 14.78
C ASP A 186 2.46 3.33 13.68
N THR A 187 1.14 3.22 13.81
CA THR A 187 0.18 3.78 12.87
C THR A 187 -0.91 4.57 13.58
N THR A 188 -1.32 5.67 12.96
CA THR A 188 -2.32 6.57 13.53
C THR A 188 -3.25 7.11 12.45
N PHE A 189 -4.14 8.04 12.81
CA PHE A 189 -5.00 8.71 11.83
C PHE A 189 -4.15 9.33 10.70
N GLY A 190 -4.52 9.06 9.45
CA GLY A 190 -3.76 9.45 8.26
C GLY A 190 -2.87 8.33 7.69
N SER A 191 -2.51 7.33 8.51
CA SER A 191 -1.76 6.17 8.06
C SER A 191 -2.61 5.17 7.30
N SER A 192 -3.94 5.29 7.35
CA SER A 192 -4.88 4.55 6.51
C SER A 192 -4.46 4.54 5.04
N GLY A 193 -4.43 3.34 4.44
CA GLY A 193 -4.00 3.14 3.06
C GLY A 193 -2.48 3.18 2.85
N ALA A 194 -1.68 3.35 3.90
CA ALA A 194 -0.23 3.26 3.82
C ALA A 194 0.19 1.85 3.39
N PRO A 195 1.18 1.73 2.48
CA PRO A 195 1.76 0.44 2.15
C PRO A 195 2.53 -0.13 3.34
N VAL A 196 2.23 -1.39 3.63
CA VAL A 196 3.09 -2.27 4.43
C VAL A 196 3.91 -3.08 3.44
N PHE A 197 5.22 -2.92 3.50
CA PHE A 197 6.18 -3.53 2.59
C PHE A 197 6.83 -4.77 3.19
N ALA A 198 7.12 -5.74 2.33
CA ALA A 198 7.98 -6.88 2.65
C ALA A 198 8.95 -7.15 1.49
N MET A 199 10.02 -7.89 1.76
CA MET A 199 10.97 -8.33 0.75
C MET A 199 10.44 -9.58 0.04
N GLU A 200 10.53 -9.60 -1.29
CA GLU A 200 10.26 -10.76 -2.13
C GLU A 200 11.30 -10.80 -3.26
N ASP A 201 12.03 -11.92 -3.39
CA ASP A 201 13.10 -12.10 -4.38
C ASP A 201 14.15 -10.96 -4.33
N GLY A 202 14.50 -10.52 -3.12
CA GLY A 202 15.45 -9.43 -2.89
C GLY A 202 14.94 -8.04 -3.28
N ARG A 203 13.64 -7.87 -3.52
CA ARG A 203 13.02 -6.58 -3.86
C ARG A 203 11.88 -6.25 -2.92
N ILE A 204 11.70 -4.97 -2.61
CA ILE A 204 10.58 -4.53 -1.80
C ILE A 204 9.26 -4.55 -2.58
N ARG A 205 8.21 -5.08 -1.94
CA ARG A 205 6.87 -5.26 -2.50
C ARG A 205 5.81 -4.83 -1.51
N VAL A 206 4.67 -4.36 -2.00
CA VAL A 206 3.50 -4.05 -1.15
C VAL A 206 2.86 -5.36 -0.70
N LEU A 207 2.97 -5.70 0.57
CA LEU A 207 2.38 -6.89 1.19
C LEU A 207 0.92 -6.65 1.59
N SER A 208 0.66 -5.48 2.18
CA SER A 208 -0.62 -5.11 2.77
C SER A 208 -0.81 -3.60 2.73
N LEU A 209 -2.01 -3.14 3.08
CA LEU A 209 -2.30 -1.74 3.41
C LEU A 209 -2.68 -1.63 4.88
N VAL A 210 -2.44 -0.46 5.47
CA VAL A 210 -2.98 -0.14 6.80
C VAL A 210 -4.48 0.10 6.69
N SER A 211 -5.27 -0.79 7.28
CA SER A 211 -6.74 -0.70 7.31
C SER A 211 -7.24 -0.09 8.61
N GLY A 212 -6.60 -0.40 9.74
CA GLY A 212 -6.99 0.13 11.03
C GLY A 212 -6.05 -0.26 12.14
N ASN A 213 -6.38 0.17 13.35
CA ASN A 213 -5.64 -0.14 14.56
C ASN A 213 -6.60 -0.55 15.68
N TRP A 214 -6.11 -1.38 16.57
CA TRP A 214 -6.80 -1.82 17.78
C TRP A 214 -5.79 -1.98 18.91
N GLN A 215 -6.27 -2.07 20.14
CA GLN A 215 -5.43 -2.20 21.33
C GLN A 215 -5.68 -3.56 21.98
N THR A 216 -4.60 -4.26 22.34
CA THR A 216 -4.69 -5.52 23.09
C THR A 216 -5.17 -5.26 24.52
N GLU A 217 -5.59 -6.31 25.22
CA GLU A 217 -5.92 -6.23 26.65
C GLU A 217 -4.74 -5.72 27.49
N ALA A 218 -3.51 -6.01 27.07
CA ALA A 218 -2.28 -5.52 27.68
C ALA A 218 -1.96 -4.05 27.36
N GLY A 219 -2.78 -3.37 26.56
CA GLY A 219 -2.60 -1.96 26.21
C GLY A 219 -1.69 -1.72 25.00
N GLU A 220 -1.30 -2.75 24.26
CA GLU A 220 -0.40 -2.60 23.11
C GLU A 220 -1.19 -2.26 21.85
N ASN A 221 -0.73 -1.27 21.09
CA ASN A 221 -1.33 -0.95 19.80
C ASN A 221 -0.92 -1.97 18.74
N ARG A 222 -1.89 -2.39 17.94
CA ARG A 222 -1.72 -3.32 16.82
C ARG A 222 -2.33 -2.73 15.57
N THR A 223 -1.63 -2.88 14.45
CA THR A 223 -2.11 -2.49 13.13
C THR A 223 -2.72 -3.69 12.44
N ILE A 224 -3.89 -3.50 11.83
CA ILE A 224 -4.50 -4.48 10.94
C ILE A 224 -4.34 -4.04 9.50
N GLY A 225 -4.02 -5.01 8.66
CA GLY A 225 -4.04 -4.84 7.21
C GLY A 225 -4.57 -6.08 6.52
N MET A 226 -4.98 -5.95 5.27
CA MET A 226 -5.55 -7.04 4.50
C MET A 226 -4.53 -7.76 3.61
N LYS A 227 -4.79 -9.02 3.29
CA LYS A 227 -4.10 -9.72 2.21
C LYS A 227 -4.53 -9.16 0.85
N LEU A 228 -3.55 -8.78 0.02
CA LEU A 228 -3.78 -8.10 -1.26
C LEU A 228 -3.82 -9.04 -2.48
N ASN A 229 -3.43 -10.30 -2.32
CA ASN A 229 -3.27 -11.23 -3.44
C ASN A 229 -4.60 -11.45 -4.20
N GLY A 230 -4.55 -11.33 -5.54
CA GLY A 230 -5.68 -11.54 -6.44
C GLY A 230 -6.75 -10.43 -6.46
N ILE A 231 -7.01 -9.74 -5.34
CA ILE A 231 -7.99 -8.63 -5.32
C ILE A 231 -7.48 -7.40 -6.06
N VAL A 232 -6.18 -7.06 -5.92
CA VAL A 232 -5.60 -5.88 -6.58
C VAL A 232 -5.66 -6.00 -8.10
N ASP A 233 -5.36 -7.15 -8.68
CA ASP A 233 -5.41 -7.33 -10.14
C ASP A 233 -6.84 -7.16 -10.68
N ARG A 234 -7.83 -7.74 -9.98
CA ARG A 234 -9.24 -7.58 -10.36
C ARG A 234 -9.68 -6.12 -10.31
N LEU A 235 -9.37 -5.40 -9.23
CA LEU A 235 -9.72 -3.99 -9.08
C LEU A 235 -8.95 -3.09 -10.04
N SER A 236 -7.66 -3.36 -10.26
CA SER A 236 -6.81 -2.62 -11.21
C SER A 236 -7.32 -2.77 -12.64
N ASN A 237 -7.72 -3.96 -13.05
CA ASN A 237 -8.32 -4.20 -14.36
C ASN A 237 -9.67 -3.50 -14.52
N ALA A 238 -10.52 -3.54 -13.50
CA ALA A 238 -11.81 -2.84 -13.49
C ALA A 238 -11.67 -1.31 -13.47
N ALA A 239 -10.56 -0.78 -12.93
CA ALA A 239 -10.26 0.65 -12.90
C ALA A 239 -9.73 1.20 -14.25
N ARG A 240 -9.41 0.34 -15.23
CA ARG A 240 -8.95 0.79 -16.54
C ARG A 240 -10.08 1.54 -17.26
N PRO A 241 -9.77 2.59 -18.04
CA PRO A 241 -10.77 3.26 -18.86
C PRO A 241 -11.50 2.24 -19.74
N GLN A 242 -12.82 2.17 -19.62
CA GLN A 242 -13.64 1.39 -20.54
C GLN A 242 -13.71 2.15 -21.86
N GLY A 243 -12.81 1.80 -22.77
CA GLY A 243 -12.70 2.42 -24.08
C GLY A 243 -11.24 2.56 -24.47
N LEU A 244 -10.82 1.77 -25.46
CA LEU A 244 -9.79 2.26 -26.37
C LEU A 244 -10.24 3.65 -26.86
N PRO A 245 -9.35 4.62 -27.10
CA PRO A 245 -9.74 5.80 -27.84
C PRO A 245 -10.50 5.31 -29.07
N GLN A 246 -11.75 5.79 -29.24
CA GLN A 246 -12.52 5.54 -30.44
C GLN A 246 -11.58 5.86 -31.58
N VAL A 247 -11.21 4.82 -32.33
CA VAL A 247 -10.37 4.97 -33.50
C VAL A 247 -11.12 5.99 -34.36
N SER A 248 -10.62 7.22 -34.41
CA SER A 248 -11.22 8.23 -35.26
C SER A 248 -11.23 7.67 -36.67
N THR A 249 -12.20 8.08 -37.46
CA THR A 249 -12.47 7.65 -38.84
C THR A 249 -11.31 7.85 -39.83
N GLY A 250 -10.09 8.10 -39.35
CA GLY A 250 -8.85 8.17 -40.11
C GLY A 250 -7.77 7.13 -39.77
N ALA A 251 -7.91 6.26 -38.75
CA ALA A 251 -6.87 5.24 -38.53
C ALA A 251 -7.03 4.08 -39.53
N LYS A 252 -6.19 4.08 -40.58
CA LYS A 252 -6.08 2.97 -41.52
C LYS A 252 -5.43 1.78 -40.83
N ARG A 253 -6.21 0.72 -40.61
CA ARG A 253 -5.69 -0.60 -40.24
C ARG A 253 -4.81 -1.10 -41.39
N ILE A 254 -3.52 -1.32 -41.14
CA ILE A 254 -2.64 -1.94 -42.13
C ILE A 254 -2.93 -3.44 -42.12
N THR A 255 -3.70 -3.92 -43.09
CA THR A 255 -3.87 -5.35 -43.34
C THR A 255 -2.67 -5.81 -44.17
N VAL A 256 -1.81 -6.65 -43.59
CA VAL A 256 -0.73 -7.31 -44.35
C VAL A 256 -1.35 -8.51 -45.05
N ASP A 257 -1.61 -8.36 -46.34
CA ASP A 257 -2.05 -9.43 -47.22
C ASP A 257 -0.93 -10.47 -47.37
N GLN A 258 -1.20 -11.73 -47.02
CA GLN A 258 -0.21 -12.82 -47.05
C GLN A 258 0.07 -13.36 -48.47
N ASN A 259 -0.61 -12.85 -49.50
CA ASN A 259 -0.50 -13.35 -50.88
C ASN A 259 0.28 -12.44 -51.85
N ARG A 260 1.15 -11.54 -51.35
CA ARG A 260 2.06 -10.75 -52.21
C ARG A 260 3.53 -11.00 -51.89
N PRO A 261 4.39 -11.15 -52.92
CA PRO A 261 5.83 -11.31 -52.72
C PRO A 261 6.38 -10.08 -51.99
N ALA A 262 7.25 -10.32 -51.01
CA ALA A 262 7.78 -9.34 -50.06
C ALA A 262 8.40 -8.13 -50.78
N SER A 263 7.64 -7.02 -50.88
CA SER A 263 8.18 -5.75 -51.35
C SER A 263 8.37 -4.79 -50.18
N GLY A 264 9.63 -4.57 -49.80
CA GLY A 264 10.18 -3.37 -49.17
C GLY A 264 9.53 -2.83 -47.88
N ALA A 265 10.35 -2.65 -46.83
CA ALA A 265 9.95 -1.90 -45.64
C ALA A 265 9.45 -0.49 -46.01
N LYS A 266 8.19 -0.18 -45.65
CA LYS A 266 7.60 1.14 -45.83
C LYS A 266 7.88 1.99 -44.59
N PHE A 267 8.74 2.98 -44.73
CA PHE A 267 8.94 4.03 -43.72
C PHE A 267 7.88 5.12 -43.90
N LEU A 268 7.26 5.55 -42.81
CA LEU A 268 6.44 6.76 -42.78
C LEU A 268 7.38 7.96 -42.90
N LYS A 269 7.16 8.79 -43.92
CA LYS A 269 7.87 10.08 -44.03
C LYS A 269 7.27 11.08 -43.02
N PRO A 270 8.10 11.96 -42.44
CA PRO A 270 7.65 12.98 -41.50
C PRO A 270 6.61 13.93 -42.10
#